data_AF-A0A552Q682-F1
#
_entry.id   AF-A0A552Q682-F1
#
_cell.length_a   1.000
_cell.length_b   1.000
_cell.length_c   1.000
_cell.angle_alpha   90.00
_cell.angle_beta   90.00
_cell.angle_gamma   90.00
#
_symmetry.space_group_name_H-M   'P 1'
#
loop_
_entity.id
_entity.type
_entity.pdbx_description
1 polymer ?
#
loop_
_entity_poly.entity_id
_entity_poly.type
_entity_poly.pdbx_seq_one_letter_code
_entity_poly.pdbx_strand_id
1 'polypeptide(L)'
;MTTGRYGDLIKKAREPENQNANLPKNQNTGLPESQTFGNQENQNEPEVNLCVKVPKSLRQHWAAEAKRQGTTMTAVIMAALSDRFGKPD
;
A
#
# COMPACT_ATOMS: atom_id res chain seq x y z
N MET A 1 -43.30 -20.42 -13.03
CA MET A 1 -42.03 -20.49 -12.28
C MET A 1 -41.36 -19.13 -12.42
N THR A 2 -41.29 -18.36 -11.33
CA THR A 2 -40.89 -16.95 -11.36
C THR A 2 -39.36 -16.82 -11.36
N THR A 3 -38.81 -16.29 -12.45
CA THR A 3 -37.38 -15.98 -12.58
C THR A 3 -37.05 -14.79 -11.67
N GLY A 4 -36.38 -15.04 -10.55
CA GLY A 4 -36.00 -13.99 -9.60
C GLY A 4 -34.97 -13.04 -10.22
N ARG A 5 -35.19 -11.73 -10.06
CA ARG A 5 -34.33 -10.61 -10.58
C ARG A 5 -32.83 -10.75 -10.32
N TYR A 6 -32.43 -11.58 -9.36
CA TYR A 6 -31.02 -11.79 -9.00
C TYR A 6 -30.34 -12.94 -9.75
N GLY A 7 -31.09 -13.83 -10.38
CA GLY A 7 -30.55 -14.98 -11.12
C GLY A 7 -29.69 -14.56 -12.32
N ASP A 8 -30.08 -13.49 -12.99
CA ASP A 8 -29.39 -13.00 -14.19
C ASP A 8 -28.09 -12.25 -13.85
N LEU A 9 -28.04 -11.57 -12.69
CA LEU A 9 -26.83 -10.90 -12.20
C LEU A 9 -25.71 -11.90 -11.88
N ILE A 10 -26.06 -13.04 -11.28
CA ILE A 10 -25.10 -14.09 -10.91
C ILE A 10 -24.57 -14.79 -12.17
N LYS A 11 -25.41 -14.98 -13.20
CA LYS A 11 -24.98 -15.54 -14.49
C LYS A 11 -24.01 -14.62 -15.21
N LYS A 12 -24.25 -13.30 -15.22
CA LYS A 12 -23.39 -12.30 -15.85
C LYS A 12 -21.99 -12.21 -15.21
N ALA A 13 -21.88 -12.51 -13.92
CA ALA A 13 -20.59 -12.55 -13.23
C ALA A 13 -19.81 -13.87 -13.44
N ARG A 14 -20.45 -14.91 -13.99
CA ARG A 14 -19.86 -16.24 -14.19
C ARG A 14 -19.42 -16.51 -15.63
N GLU A 15 -19.63 -15.58 -16.56
CA GLU A 15 -19.11 -15.67 -17.92
C GLU A 15 -17.58 -15.46 -17.92
N PRO A 16 -16.77 -16.43 -18.38
CA PRO A 16 -15.34 -16.24 -18.54
C PRO A 16 -15.08 -15.50 -19.85
N GLU A 17 -15.07 -14.17 -19.83
CA GLU A 17 -14.55 -13.39 -20.95
C GLU A 17 -13.03 -13.59 -21.03
N ASN A 18 -12.60 -14.20 -22.13
CA ASN A 18 -11.22 -14.56 -22.41
C ASN A 18 -10.33 -13.32 -22.57
N GLN A 19 -9.29 -13.28 -21.73
CA GLN A 19 -7.98 -12.65 -21.86
C GLN A 19 -7.68 -11.92 -23.19
N ASN A 20 -7.44 -10.62 -23.11
CA ASN A 20 -6.55 -9.95 -24.06
C ASN A 20 -5.43 -9.20 -23.33
N ALA A 21 -4.21 -9.53 -23.77
CA ALA A 21 -2.91 -9.11 -23.32
C ALA A 21 -2.79 -7.67 -22.80
N ASN A 22 -2.31 -7.50 -21.58
CA ASN A 22 -1.64 -6.26 -21.17
C ASN A 22 -0.42 -6.59 -20.31
N LEU A 23 0.74 -6.68 -20.96
CA LEU A 23 2.03 -6.43 -20.29
C LEU A 23 1.93 -5.09 -19.57
N PRO A 24 2.26 -4.96 -18.27
CA PRO A 24 2.47 -3.65 -17.70
C PRO A 24 3.82 -3.10 -18.20
N LYS A 25 3.78 -2.44 -19.36
CA LYS A 25 4.81 -1.48 -19.77
C LYS A 25 4.84 -0.36 -18.73
N ASN A 26 6.00 -0.24 -18.06
CA ASN A 26 6.60 1.01 -17.61
C ASN A 26 5.63 2.03 -16.98
N GLN A 27 5.36 1.88 -15.68
CA GLN A 27 4.76 2.96 -14.88
C GLN A 27 5.85 3.96 -14.51
N ASN A 28 6.06 4.94 -15.39
CA ASN A 28 6.80 6.15 -15.06
C ASN A 28 5.82 7.19 -14.47
N THR A 29 6.22 7.70 -13.30
CA THR A 29 5.88 9.01 -12.74
C THR A 29 4.40 9.40 -12.58
N GLY A 30 3.86 9.10 -11.39
CA GLY A 30 2.84 9.92 -10.74
C GLY A 30 3.29 10.18 -9.31
N LEU A 31 3.69 11.42 -9.00
CA LEU A 31 3.96 11.86 -7.63
C LEU A 31 2.71 11.57 -6.78
N PRO A 32 2.80 10.85 -5.64
CA PRO A 32 1.68 10.81 -4.72
C PRO A 32 1.54 12.21 -4.11
N GLU A 33 0.41 12.84 -4.41
CA GLU A 33 -0.06 14.07 -3.77
C GLU A 33 0.09 13.96 -2.25
N SER A 34 0.64 15.03 -1.69
CA SER A 34 0.89 15.29 -0.29
C SER A 34 -0.22 14.74 0.61
N GLN A 35 -0.01 13.56 1.19
CA GLN A 35 -0.82 13.11 2.31
C GLN A 35 -0.35 13.90 3.54
N THR A 36 -1.05 14.99 3.84
CA THR A 36 -0.88 15.74 5.08
C THR A 36 -1.26 14.82 6.25
N PHE A 37 -0.25 14.16 6.84
CA PHE A 37 -0.41 13.47 8.11
C PHE A 37 -0.57 14.53 9.20
N GLY A 38 -1.65 14.40 9.96
CA GLY A 38 -2.11 15.40 10.91
C GLY A 38 -1.06 15.79 11.95
N ASN A 39 -1.09 17.08 12.31
CA ASN A 39 -0.34 17.67 13.42
C ASN A 39 -0.42 16.81 14.67
N GLN A 40 0.63 16.04 14.95
CA GLN A 40 0.93 15.61 16.32
C GLN A 40 1.97 16.59 16.86
N GLU A 41 1.46 17.55 17.63
CA GLU A 41 2.24 18.49 18.41
C GLU A 41 2.98 17.74 19.52
N ASN A 42 4.19 17.27 19.20
CA ASN A 42 5.15 16.82 20.20
C ASN A 42 6.55 17.23 19.73
N GLN A 43 7.01 18.37 20.24
CA GLN A 43 8.40 18.85 20.31
C GLN A 43 9.43 17.94 19.60
N ASN A 44 9.78 18.15 18.31
CA ASN A 44 10.96 17.54 17.68
C ASN A 44 11.15 18.01 16.23
N GLU A 45 12.38 17.85 15.73
CA GLU A 45 12.90 18.25 14.42
C GLU A 45 11.96 18.01 13.20
N PRO A 46 12.09 18.80 12.12
CA PRO A 46 11.27 18.62 10.93
C PRO A 46 11.45 17.22 10.31
N GLU A 47 10.34 16.49 10.15
CA GLU A 47 10.33 15.19 9.48
C GLU A 47 10.54 15.33 7.97
N VAL A 48 11.37 14.45 7.39
CA VAL A 48 11.69 14.44 5.95
C VAL A 48 11.44 13.06 5.32
N ASN A 49 11.16 13.03 4.02
CA ASN A 49 10.91 11.80 3.27
C ASN A 49 12.23 11.12 2.86
N LEU A 50 12.46 9.87 3.31
CA LEU A 50 13.63 9.06 2.92
C LEU A 50 13.48 8.33 1.57
N CYS A 51 12.25 8.07 1.10
CA CYS A 51 11.90 7.43 -0.18
C CYS A 51 12.85 6.32 -0.70
N VAL A 52 12.54 5.06 -0.40
CA VAL A 52 13.34 3.90 -0.85
C VAL A 52 12.62 3.10 -1.94
N LYS A 53 13.34 2.71 -3.00
CA LYS A 53 12.81 1.81 -4.04
C LYS A 53 12.86 0.36 -3.55
N VAL A 54 11.70 -0.29 -3.56
CA VAL A 54 11.56 -1.72 -3.22
C VAL A 54 10.66 -2.42 -4.24
N PRO A 55 10.82 -3.74 -4.44
CA PRO A 55 9.90 -4.54 -5.24
C PRO A 55 8.44 -4.35 -4.79
N LYS A 56 7.52 -4.25 -5.76
CA LYS A 56 6.09 -4.03 -5.50
C LYS A 56 5.49 -5.08 -4.56
N SER A 57 5.83 -6.35 -4.78
CA SER A 57 5.33 -7.48 -3.97
C SER A 57 5.74 -7.36 -2.50
N LEU A 58 6.98 -6.91 -2.24
CA LEU A 58 7.47 -6.69 -0.87
C LEU A 58 6.74 -5.54 -0.19
N ARG A 59 6.57 -4.40 -0.89
CA ARG A 59 5.80 -3.26 -0.36
C ARG A 59 4.39 -3.69 0.04
N GLN A 60 3.71 -4.47 -0.80
CA GLN A 60 2.35 -4.95 -0.53
C GLN A 60 2.31 -5.90 0.66
N HIS A 61 3.25 -6.84 0.72
CA HIS A 61 3.37 -7.79 1.83
C HIS A 61 3.60 -7.07 3.16
N TRP A 62 4.59 -6.18 3.22
CA TRP A 62 4.88 -5.42 4.44
C TRP A 62 3.72 -4.51 4.86
N ALA A 63 3.00 -3.91 3.91
CA ALA A 63 1.85 -3.07 4.23
C ALA A 63 0.72 -3.87 4.87
N ALA A 64 0.46 -5.08 4.36
CA ALA A 64 -0.50 -6.00 4.96
C ALA A 64 -0.03 -6.46 6.36
N GLU A 65 1.26 -6.76 6.51
CA GLU A 65 1.83 -7.25 7.77
C GLU A 65 1.83 -6.17 8.87
N ALA A 66 2.25 -4.94 8.54
CA ALA A 66 2.18 -3.81 9.46
C ALA A 66 0.74 -3.57 9.95
N LYS A 67 -0.24 -3.63 9.04
CA LYS A 67 -1.65 -3.48 9.38
C LYS A 67 -2.15 -4.60 10.31
N ARG A 68 -1.71 -5.84 10.09
CA ARG A 68 -2.06 -6.98 10.98
C ARG A 68 -1.51 -6.81 12.38
N GLN A 69 -0.33 -6.22 12.51
CA GLN A 69 0.34 -5.97 13.78
C GLN A 69 -0.12 -4.65 14.44
N GLY A 70 -1.04 -3.90 13.81
CA GLY A 70 -1.52 -2.62 14.34
C GLY A 70 -0.47 -1.52 14.32
N THR A 71 0.58 -1.65 13.50
CA THR A 71 1.68 -0.69 13.41
C THR A 71 1.69 0.02 12.05
N THR A 72 2.50 1.08 11.93
CA THR A 72 2.72 1.80 10.67
C THR A 72 4.05 1.37 10.05
N MET A 73 4.12 1.45 8.71
CA MET A 73 5.37 1.19 7.99
C MET A 73 6.50 2.10 8.48
N THR A 74 6.19 3.36 8.78
CA THR A 74 7.14 4.34 9.30
C THR A 74 7.73 3.89 10.64
N ALA A 75 6.89 3.42 11.58
CA ALA A 75 7.36 2.91 12.87
C ALA A 75 8.26 1.68 12.71
N VAL A 76 7.91 0.76 11.82
CA VAL A 76 8.72 -0.43 11.52
C VAL A 76 10.07 -0.03 10.92
N ILE A 77 10.09 0.90 9.97
CA ILE A 77 11.32 1.39 9.34
C ILE A 77 12.20 2.11 10.36
N MET A 78 11.62 3.00 11.18
CA MET A 78 12.37 3.71 12.23
C MET A 78 12.98 2.72 13.23
N ALA A 79 12.23 1.71 13.66
CA ALA A 79 12.73 0.68 14.56
C ALA A 79 13.88 -0.12 13.92
N ALA A 80 13.71 -0.57 12.67
CA ALA A 80 14.73 -1.32 11.96
C ALA A 80 16.01 -0.51 11.70
N LEU A 81 15.87 0.78 11.36
CA LEU A 81 17.01 1.67 11.16
C LEU A 81 17.71 1.99 12.49
N SER A 82 16.95 2.24 13.56
CA SER A 82 17.51 2.50 14.90
C SER A 82 18.23 1.27 15.47
N ASP A 83 17.69 0.07 15.24
CA ASP A 83 18.32 -1.19 15.65
C ASP A 83 19.62 -1.45 14.87
N ARG A 84 19.66 -1.09 13.59
CA ARG A 84 20.84 -1.27 12.72
C ARG A 84 21.93 -0.22 12.92
N PHE A 85 21.55 1.04 13.13
CA PHE A 85 22.47 2.19 13.08
C PHE A 85 22.57 2.97 14.40
N GLY A 86 21.72 2.67 15.38
CA GLY A 86 21.61 3.46 16.61
C GLY A 86 20.88 4.79 16.38
N LYS A 87 20.99 5.70 17.35
CA LYS A 87 20.56 7.10 17.23
C LYS A 87 21.81 7.98 17.08
N PRO A 88 21.76 9.06 16.28
CA PRO A 88 22.84 10.04 16.28
C PRO A 88 22.97 10.65 17.68
N ASP A 89 24.22 10.80 18.16
CA ASP A 89 24.58 11.51 19.40
C ASP A 89 24.29 13.02 19.31
#